data_AF-A0A503DLS5-F1
#
_entry.id   AF-A0A503DLS5-F1
#
_cell.length_a   1.000
_cell.length_b   1.000
_cell.length_c   1.000
_cell.angle_alpha   90.00
_cell.angle_beta   90.00
_cell.angle_gamma   90.00
#
_symmetry.space_group_name_H-M   'P 1'
#
loop_
_entity.id
_entity.type
_entity.pdbx_description
1 polymer ?
#
loop_
_entity_poly.entity_id
_entity_poly.type
_entity_poly.pdbx_seq_one_letter_code
_entity_poly.pdbx_strand_id
1 'polypeptide(L)' 'MIGPTGAVKVMVATKPVDFRKGAEGLAALVRETMGADPFLCIG' A
#
# COMPACT_ATOMS: atom_id res chain seq x y z
N MET A 1 20.74 6.08 -7.11
CA MET A 1 19.42 5.43 -6.93
C MET A 1 19.29 5.10 -5.46
N ILE A 2 18.34 5.69 -4.74
CA ILE A 2 18.04 5.34 -3.34
C ILE A 2 16.87 4.36 -3.38
N GLY A 3 17.13 3.11 -2.98
CA GLY A 3 16.12 2.06 -2.81
C GLY A 3 16.10 1.62 -1.35
N PRO A 4 15.07 0.87 -0.92
CA PRO A 4 14.96 0.50 0.47
C PRO A 4 16.11 -0.44 0.88
N THR A 5 16.62 -0.25 2.10
CA THR A 5 17.73 -1.03 2.64
C THR A 5 17.19 -2.25 3.41
N GLY A 6 17.59 -3.46 3.03
CA GLY A 6 17.18 -4.71 3.70
C GLY A 6 16.14 -5.55 2.94
N ALA A 7 15.64 -6.60 3.59
CA ALA A 7 14.63 -7.49 3.00
C ALA A 7 13.25 -6.84 3.07
N VAL A 8 12.74 -6.36 1.92
CA VAL A 8 11.42 -5.72 1.82
C VAL A 8 10.44 -6.65 1.12
N LYS A 9 9.23 -6.76 1.67
CA LYS A 9 8.11 -7.42 1.00
C LYS A 9 7.27 -6.38 0.27
N VAL A 10 7.27 -6.44 -1.06
CA VAL A 10 6.42 -5.61 -1.91
C VAL A 10 5.18 -6.40 -2.31
N MET A 11 4.00 -5.80 -2.17
CA MET A 11 2.72 -6.41 -2.56
C MET A 11 2.05 -5.58 -3.65
N VAL A 12 1.29 -6.24 -4.53
CA VAL A 12 0.60 -5.62 -5.67
C VAL A 12 -0.88 -6.02 -5.64
N ALA A 13 -1.77 -5.06 -5.88
CA ALA A 13 -3.19 -5.34 -6.04
C ALA A 13 -3.45 -6.12 -7.33
N THR A 14 -4.07 -7.30 -7.24
CA THR A 14 -4.42 -8.15 -8.39
C THR A 14 -5.81 -7.86 -8.96
N LYS A 15 -6.50 -6.86 -8.40
CA LYS A 15 -7.83 -6.37 -8.82
C LYS A 15 -7.74 -4.86 -9.10
N PRO A 16 -8.61 -4.32 -9.97
CA PRO A 16 -8.66 -2.88 -10.23
C PRO A 16 -8.86 -2.07 -8.94
N VAL A 17 -8.12 -0.97 -8.82
CA VAL A 17 -8.22 -0.01 -7.73
C VAL A 17 -8.79 1.29 -8.29
N ASP A 18 -9.71 1.93 -7.57
CA ASP A 18 -10.27 3.21 -7.99
C ASP A 18 -9.29 4.36 -7.75
N PHE A 19 -8.36 4.54 -8.69
CA PHE A 19 -7.37 5.62 -8.66
C PHE A 19 -7.94 7.00 -8.98
N ARG A 20 -9.25 7.16 -9.27
CA ARG A 20 -9.86 8.51 -9.33
C ARG A 20 -9.77 9.23 -7.99
N LYS A 21 -9.56 8.48 -6.90
CA LYS A 21 -9.29 8.97 -5.54
C LYS A 21 -7.79 9.16 -5.24
N GLY A 22 -6.91 8.97 -6.21
CA GLY A 22 -5.45 9.00 -6.01
C GLY A 22 -4.96 7.84 -5.12
N ALA A 23 -3.96 8.10 -4.28
CA ALA A 23 -3.37 7.11 -3.37
C ALA A 23 -4.38 6.52 -2.37
N GLU A 24 -5.41 7.31 -2.01
CA GLU A 24 -6.49 6.89 -1.10
C GLU A 24 -7.26 5.66 -1.63
N GLY A 25 -7.35 5.49 -2.96
CA GLY A 25 -8.01 4.32 -3.54
C GLY A 25 -7.33 3.01 -3.14
N LEU A 26 -6.00 2.98 -3.15
CA LEU A 26 -5.23 1.80 -2.73
C LEU A 26 -5.22 1.66 -1.21
N ALA A 27 -5.09 2.77 -0.48
CA ALA A 27 -5.14 2.79 0.98
C ALA A 27 -6.45 2.18 1.53
N ALA A 28 -7.59 2.50 0.91
CA ALA A 28 -8.88 1.93 1.25
C ALA A 28 -8.90 0.40 1.07
N LEU A 29 -8.33 -0.10 -0.04
CA LEU A 29 -8.23 -1.55 -0.28
C LEU A 29 -7.36 -2.25 0.77
N VAL A 30 -6.24 -1.65 1.17
CA VAL A 30 -5.36 -2.21 2.22
C VAL A 30 -6.12 -2.30 3.55
N ARG A 31 -6.84 -1.24 3.92
CA ARG A 31 -7.65 -1.23 5.15
C ARG A 31 -8.73 -2.32 5.14
N GLU A 32 -9.46 -2.46 4.04
CA GLU A 32 -10.55 -3.44 3.92
C GLU A 32 -10.05 -4.88 3.87
N THR A 33 -9.01 -5.16 3.08
CA THR A 33 -8.56 -6.53 2.82
C THR A 33 -7.52 -7.04 3.81
N MET A 34 -6.70 -6.15 4.38
CA MET A 34 -5.60 -6.52 5.27
C MET A 34 -5.82 -6.06 6.71
N GLY A 35 -6.81 -5.19 6.97
CA GLY A 35 -7.03 -4.62 8.31
C GLY A 35 -5.86 -3.79 8.84
N ALA A 36 -4.94 -3.38 7.96
CA ALA A 36 -3.73 -2.66 8.30
C ALA A 36 -3.86 -1.16 8.02
N ASP A 37 -3.08 -0.34 8.72
CA ASP A 37 -2.99 1.09 8.41
C ASP A 37 -1.94 1.36 7.32
N PRO A 38 -2.34 1.84 6.13
CA PRO A 38 -1.47 1.96 4.96
C PRO A 38 -0.47 3.13 5.03
N PHE A 39 -0.61 4.00 6.03
CA PHE A 39 0.25 5.17 6.24
C PHE A 39 1.08 5.07 7.51
N LEU A 40 0.98 3.96 8.23
CA LEU A 40 1.75 3.73 9.43
C LEU A 40 3.22 3.57 9.07
N CYS A 41 4.01 4.59 9.43
CA CYS A 41 5.46 4.51 9.40
C CYS A 41 5.93 3.99 10.76
N ILE A 42 6.33 2.72 10.82
CA ILE A 42 7.19 2.24 11.91
C ILE A 42 8.62 2.35 11.40
N GLY A 43 9.45 3.09 12.12
CA GLY A 43 10.85 3.35 11.79
C GLY A 43 11.71 2.10 11.75
#